data_AF-A0A923VSV7-F1
#
_entry.id   AF-A0A923VSV7-F1
#
_cell.length_a   1.000
_cell.length_b   1.000
_cell.length_c   1.000
_cell.angle_alpha   90.00
_cell.angle_beta   90.00
_cell.angle_gamma   90.00
#
_symmetry.space_group_name_H-M   'P 1'
#
loop_
_entity.id
_entity.type
_entity.pdbx_description
1 polymer ?
#
loop_
_entity_poly.entity_id
_entity_poly.type
_entity_poly.pdbx_seq_one_letter_code
_entity_poly.pdbx_strand_id
1 'polypeptide(L)'
;MNIPKNILDTVNEWLSPTFDIETQEAIKEMMTSSPKNLEESFYKNLEFGTGGMRGVMGVGTNRINKYTLGKNTQGLSDYMKSVFPDKDLKVVIAYD
;
A
#
# COMPACT_ATOMS: atom_id res chain seq x y z
N MET A 1 14.17 -17.68 -10.87
CA MET A 1 14.19 -16.79 -9.70
C MET A 1 13.12 -17.32 -8.75
N ASN A 2 13.44 -17.63 -7.50
CA ASN A 2 12.47 -18.21 -6.56
C ASN A 2 11.95 -17.10 -5.64
N ILE A 3 10.72 -16.64 -5.84
CA ILE A 3 10.12 -15.58 -5.04
C ILE A 3 9.73 -16.17 -3.67
N PRO A 4 10.10 -15.53 -2.54
CA PRO A 4 9.73 -16.01 -1.22
C PRO A 4 8.21 -16.19 -1.06
N LYS A 5 7.81 -17.25 -0.37
CA LYS A 5 6.38 -17.61 -0.21
C LYS A 5 5.55 -16.47 0.38
N ASN A 6 6.06 -15.75 1.38
CA ASN A 6 5.34 -14.63 2.00
C ASN A 6 5.04 -13.48 1.02
N ILE A 7 5.93 -13.25 0.04
CA ILE A 7 5.70 -12.28 -1.03
C ILE A 7 4.61 -12.78 -1.96
N LEU A 8 4.66 -14.05 -2.37
CA LEU A 8 3.63 -14.66 -3.22
C LEU A 8 2.25 -14.65 -2.54
N ASP A 9 2.18 -14.91 -1.24
CA ASP A 9 0.93 -14.86 -0.47
C ASP A 9 0.32 -13.45 -0.52
N THR A 10 1.16 -12.40 -0.35
CA THR A 10 0.71 -11.00 -0.45
C THR A 10 0.32 -10.63 -1.88
N VAL A 11 1.07 -11.09 -2.88
CA VAL A 11 0.74 -10.90 -4.30
C VAL A 11 -0.62 -11.52 -4.63
N ASN A 12 -0.91 -12.73 -4.12
CA ASN A 12 -2.18 -13.41 -4.34
C ASN A 12 -3.36 -12.66 -3.70
N GLU A 13 -3.17 -12.05 -2.52
CA GLU A 13 -4.16 -11.15 -1.92
C GLU A 13 -4.45 -9.95 -2.84
N TRP A 14 -3.39 -9.38 -3.45
CA TRP A 14 -3.51 -8.26 -4.38
C TRP A 14 -4.05 -8.64 -5.77
N LEU A 15 -4.16 -9.94 -6.06
CA LEU A 15 -4.86 -10.47 -7.23
C LEU A 15 -6.35 -10.78 -6.95
N SER A 16 -6.84 -10.53 -5.74
CA SER A 16 -8.24 -10.71 -5.38
C SER A 16 -9.15 -9.57 -5.88
N PRO A 17 -10.48 -9.77 -5.93
CA PRO A 17 -11.45 -8.73 -6.35
C PRO A 17 -11.46 -7.46 -5.49
N THR A 18 -10.78 -7.46 -4.34
CA THR A 18 -10.58 -6.25 -3.52
C THR A 18 -9.78 -5.17 -4.25
N PHE A 19 -8.87 -5.59 -5.14
CA PHE A 19 -8.04 -4.70 -5.94
C PHE A 19 -8.58 -4.61 -7.36
N ASP A 20 -8.44 -3.45 -7.99
CA ASP A 20 -8.96 -3.23 -9.33
C ASP A 20 -8.19 -4.02 -10.41
N ILE A 21 -8.82 -4.13 -11.58
CA ILE A 21 -8.28 -4.90 -12.71
C ILE A 21 -6.92 -4.33 -13.14
N GLU A 22 -6.75 -3.01 -13.18
CA GLU A 22 -5.51 -2.36 -13.61
C GLU A 22 -4.32 -2.75 -12.71
N THR A 23 -4.54 -2.77 -11.40
CA THR A 23 -3.57 -3.19 -10.38
C THR A 23 -3.22 -4.67 -10.56
N GLN A 24 -4.23 -5.52 -10.77
CA GLN A 24 -4.03 -6.95 -10.98
C GLN A 24 -3.24 -7.23 -12.27
N GLU A 25 -3.54 -6.52 -13.36
CA GLU A 25 -2.82 -6.68 -14.62
C GLU A 25 -1.36 -6.22 -14.51
N ALA A 26 -1.09 -5.09 -13.84
CA ALA A 26 0.29 -4.65 -13.57
C ALA A 26 1.09 -5.67 -12.75
N ILE A 27 0.44 -6.35 -11.79
CA ILE A 27 1.07 -7.44 -11.03
C ILE A 27 1.41 -8.62 -11.95
N LYS A 28 0.46 -9.09 -12.76
CA LYS A 28 0.67 -10.20 -13.72
C LYS A 28 1.78 -9.87 -14.72
N GLU A 29 1.85 -8.63 -15.19
CA GLU A 29 2.92 -8.16 -16.05
C GLU A 29 4.28 -8.21 -15.32
N MET A 30 4.36 -7.70 -14.09
CA MET A 30 5.60 -7.77 -13.30
C MET A 30 6.05 -9.20 -13.01
N MET A 31 5.12 -10.14 -12.80
CA MET A 31 5.42 -11.56 -12.58
C MET A 31 6.16 -12.20 -13.78
N THR A 32 5.91 -11.72 -15.00
CA THR A 32 6.51 -12.28 -16.23
C THR A 32 7.69 -11.45 -16.73
N SER A 33 7.58 -10.12 -16.72
CA SER A 33 8.56 -9.20 -17.30
C SER A 33 9.65 -8.77 -16.32
N SER A 34 9.32 -8.64 -15.02
CA SER A 34 10.19 -8.02 -14.03
C SER A 34 10.07 -8.63 -12.61
N PRO A 35 10.41 -9.92 -12.41
CA PRO A 35 10.22 -10.60 -11.11
C PRO A 35 10.93 -9.93 -9.94
N LYS A 36 12.08 -9.28 -10.19
CA LYS A 36 12.82 -8.52 -9.17
C LYS A 36 12.07 -7.27 -8.71
N ASN A 37 11.39 -6.57 -9.63
CA ASN A 37 10.57 -5.41 -9.28
C ASN A 37 9.32 -5.84 -8.52
N LEU A 38 8.75 -6.99 -8.84
CA LEU A 38 7.66 -7.58 -8.05
C LEU A 38 8.12 -7.83 -6.61
N GLU A 39 9.26 -8.49 -6.42
CA GLU A 39 9.84 -8.71 -5.10
C GLU A 39 10.06 -7.39 -4.35
N GLU A 40 10.67 -6.38 -4.99
CA GLU A 40 10.91 -5.07 -4.38
C GLU A 40 9.61 -4.29 -4.05
N SER A 41 8.54 -4.53 -4.81
CA SER A 41 7.23 -3.91 -4.56
C SER A 41 6.47 -4.54 -3.39
N PHE A 42 6.79 -5.80 -3.03
CA PHE A 42 6.00 -6.59 -2.07
C PHE A 42 6.78 -7.12 -0.86
N TYR A 43 8.11 -6.98 -0.80
CA TYR A 43 8.91 -7.55 0.30
C TYR A 43 8.63 -6.95 1.68
N LYS A 44 8.04 -5.75 1.75
CA LYS A 44 7.64 -5.09 3.00
C LYS A 44 6.46 -4.16 2.80
N ASN A 45 5.92 -3.66 3.90
CA ASN A 45 5.01 -2.51 3.86
C ASN A 45 5.80 -1.21 3.80
N LEU A 46 5.25 -0.22 3.11
CA LEU A 46 5.79 1.13 3.13
C LEU A 46 5.69 1.71 4.55
N GLU A 47 6.82 2.19 5.07
CA GLU A 47 6.94 2.65 6.45
C GLU A 47 6.62 4.15 6.58
N PHE A 48 6.11 4.52 7.76
CA PHE A 48 5.91 5.92 8.15
C PHE A 48 7.18 6.43 8.85
N GLY A 49 7.93 7.32 8.19
CA GLY A 49 9.14 7.93 8.74
C GLY A 49 8.88 9.27 9.43
N THR A 50 9.95 9.93 9.88
CA THR A 50 9.88 11.28 10.47
C THR A 50 9.30 12.32 9.51
N GLY A 51 9.53 12.15 8.20
CA GLY A 51 8.99 12.99 7.13
C GLY A 51 7.67 12.50 6.53
N GLY A 52 6.93 11.65 7.24
CA GLY A 52 5.72 11.00 6.75
C GLY A 52 5.99 9.71 5.95
N MET A 53 4.96 9.20 5.29
CA MET A 53 5.12 8.14 4.29
C MET A 53 5.73 8.68 3.02
N ARG A 54 6.81 8.06 2.57
CA ARG A 54 7.50 8.38 1.32
C ARG A 54 7.92 7.10 0.64
N GLY A 55 7.72 7.01 -0.66
CA GLY A 55 8.07 5.83 -1.44
C GLY A 55 7.89 6.03 -2.93
N VAL A 56 8.29 5.03 -3.69
CA VAL A 56 8.11 5.01 -5.15
C VAL A 56 6.64 4.76 -5.48
N MET A 57 6.09 5.52 -6.43
CA MET A 57 4.74 5.28 -6.96
C MET A 57 4.67 3.94 -7.67
N GLY A 58 3.61 3.16 -7.43
CA GLY A 58 3.40 1.90 -8.13
C GLY A 58 2.58 0.89 -7.36
N VAL A 59 2.43 -0.31 -7.93
CA VAL A 59 1.67 -1.40 -7.31
C VAL A 59 2.53 -2.15 -6.29
N GLY A 60 1.95 -2.44 -5.14
CA GLY A 60 2.56 -3.23 -4.08
C GLY A 60 2.50 -2.57 -2.71
N THR A 61 2.78 -3.37 -1.69
CA THR A 61 2.76 -2.95 -0.28
C THR A 61 3.89 -1.98 0.07
N ASN A 62 5.01 -2.03 -0.65
CA ASN A 62 6.17 -1.13 -0.49
C ASN A 62 6.11 0.10 -1.43
N ARG A 63 4.94 0.44 -1.98
CA ARG A 63 4.77 1.53 -2.94
C ARG A 63 3.73 2.55 -2.48
N ILE A 64 3.83 3.78 -2.98
CA ILE A 64 2.75 4.77 -2.86
C ILE A 64 1.71 4.45 -3.93
N ASN A 65 0.50 4.14 -3.50
CA ASN A 65 -0.67 3.95 -4.34
C ASN A 65 -1.95 4.21 -3.53
N LYS A 66 -3.10 4.18 -4.20
CA LYS A 66 -4.39 4.44 -3.56
C LYS A 66 -4.73 3.50 -2.41
N TYR A 67 -4.25 2.24 -2.45
CA TYR A 67 -4.51 1.26 -1.40
C TYR A 67 -3.63 1.49 -0.17
N THR A 68 -2.34 1.77 -0.36
CA THR A 68 -1.43 2.09 0.75
C THR A 68 -1.79 3.43 1.40
N LEU A 69 -2.11 4.46 0.60
CA LEU A 69 -2.62 5.72 1.12
C LEU A 69 -3.97 5.55 1.82
N GLY A 70 -4.91 4.82 1.21
CA GLY A 70 -6.23 4.56 1.78
C GLY A 70 -6.15 3.85 3.13
N LYS A 71 -5.32 2.81 3.24
CA LYS A 71 -5.08 2.09 4.50
C LYS A 71 -4.55 3.00 5.60
N ASN A 72 -3.59 3.87 5.28
CA ASN A 72 -3.01 4.78 6.26
C ASN A 72 -3.98 5.88 6.68
N THR A 73 -4.72 6.47 5.74
CA THR A 73 -5.77 7.45 6.04
C THR A 73 -6.86 6.84 6.92
N GLN A 74 -7.29 5.61 6.62
CA GLN A 74 -8.26 4.89 7.45
C GLN A 74 -7.73 4.66 8.86
N GLY A 75 -6.49 4.15 8.99
CA GLY A 75 -5.85 3.95 10.29
C GLY A 75 -5.72 5.23 11.10
N LEU A 76 -5.38 6.36 10.47
CA LEU A 76 -5.32 7.67 11.12
C LEU A 76 -6.71 8.12 11.59
N SER A 77 -7.74 7.94 10.77
CA SER A 77 -9.14 8.25 11.11
C SER A 77 -9.62 7.45 12.32
N ASP A 78 -9.37 6.13 12.32
CA ASP A 78 -9.76 5.25 13.42
C ASP A 78 -9.00 5.59 14.71
N TYR A 79 -7.70 5.90 14.60
CA TYR A 79 -6.90 6.36 15.71
C TYR A 79 -7.45 7.67 16.31
N MET A 80 -7.74 8.67 15.48
CA MET A 80 -8.30 9.96 15.95
C MET A 80 -9.63 9.77 16.68
N LYS A 81 -10.53 8.92 16.14
CA LYS A 81 -11.80 8.59 16.80
C LYS A 81 -11.61 7.90 18.15
N SER A 82 -10.60 7.03 18.26
CA SER A 82 -10.30 6.31 19.51
C SER A 82 -9.69 7.21 20.59
N VAL A 83 -8.82 8.14 20.21
CA VAL A 83 -8.07 8.98 21.15
C VAL A 83 -8.85 10.24 21.54
N PHE A 84 -9.73 10.73 20.67
CA PHE A 84 -10.50 11.95 20.87
C PHE A 84 -12.01 11.74 20.67
N PRO A 85 -12.65 10.82 21.42
CA PRO A 85 -14.04 10.42 21.19
C PRO A 85 -15.06 11.57 21.33
N ASP A 86 -14.78 12.56 22.18
CA ASP A 86 -15.69 13.67 22.48
C ASP A 86 -15.33 14.97 21.73
N LYS A 87 -14.53 14.88 20.66
CA LYS A 87 -14.09 16.05 19.88
C LYS A 87 -14.77 16.06 18.52
N ASP A 88 -15.09 17.27 18.07
CA ASP A 88 -15.45 17.53 16.67
C ASP A 88 -14.17 17.46 15.81
N LEU A 89 -13.91 16.29 15.22
CA LEU A 89 -12.69 16.01 14.46
C LEU A 89 -12.68 16.82 13.15
N LYS A 90 -11.57 17.53 12.90
CA LYS A 90 -11.34 18.32 11.69
C LYS A 90 -9.99 17.98 11.10
N VAL A 91 -9.89 18.01 9.77
CA VAL A 91 -8.66 17.71 9.03
C VAL A 91 -8.39 18.85 8.05
N VAL A 92 -7.12 19.24 7.94
CA VAL A 92 -6.63 20.16 6.90
C VAL A 92 -5.87 19.34 5.88
N ILE A 93 -6.20 19.52 4.60
CA ILE A 93 -5.50 18.89 3.47
C ILE A 93 -4.72 19.99 2.75
N ALA A 94 -3.42 19.79 2.61
CA ALA A 94 -2.52 20.68 1.88
C ALA A 94 -1.54 19.84 1.06
N TYR A 95 -1.10 20.40 -0.07
CA TYR A 95 -0.11 19.83 -0.97
C TYR A 95 0.74 20.97 -1.56
N ASP A 96 1.91 20.64 -2.09
CA ASP A 96 2.86 21.56 -2.72
C ASP A 96 2.61 21.77 -4.23
#